data_AF-A0AAC9XXV9-F1
#
_entry.id   AF-A0AAC9XXV9-F1
#
_cell.length_a   1.000
_cell.length_b   1.000
_cell.length_c   1.000
_cell.angle_alpha   90.00
_cell.angle_beta   90.00
_cell.angle_gamma   90.00
#
_symmetry.space_group_name_H-M   'P 1'
#
loop_
_entity.id
_entity.type
_entity.pdbx_description
1 polymer ?
#
loop_
_entity_poly.entity_id
_entity_poly.type
_entity_poly.pdbx_seq_one_letter_code
_entity_poly.pdbx_strand_id
1 'polypeptide(L)'
;MSLIEASTKEFGNITVFLHSLGSFCYRIEWYSKMTGASISLARIKKGKYIVIRKWAAIRGLTDVSTEFDRANQAFIHLLNNVDVVKGKDDLIVAAKQHCVNLFAKSEGLKPISKPSLPKPRLQGAIGKQVVVKSRLGNSQIAQGMLLQLIGNQAEIQVNPEHIEAGQLRQKFYTKQVFIC
;
A
#
# COMPACT_ATOMS: atom_id res chain seq x y z
N MET A 1 -7.64 -29.15 2.40
CA MET A 1 -7.58 -27.72 2.01
C MET A 1 -7.42 -27.67 0.49
N SER A 2 -8.20 -26.83 -0.19
CA SER A 2 -8.28 -26.75 -1.65
C SER A 2 -7.22 -25.84 -2.26
N LEU A 3 -6.88 -26.07 -3.53
CA LEU A 3 -6.05 -25.17 -4.34
C LEU A 3 -6.62 -23.74 -4.34
N ILE A 4 -5.76 -22.71 -4.30
CA ILE A 4 -6.20 -21.32 -4.47
C ILE A 4 -6.45 -21.08 -5.96
N GLU A 5 -7.70 -20.82 -6.32
CA GLU A 5 -8.08 -20.44 -7.69
C GLU A 5 -7.76 -18.97 -7.93
N ALA A 6 -7.14 -18.68 -9.09
CA ALA A 6 -6.91 -17.31 -9.50
C ALA A 6 -8.24 -16.61 -9.80
N SER A 7 -8.31 -15.31 -9.52
CA SER A 7 -9.53 -14.53 -9.78
C SER A 7 -9.19 -13.08 -10.12
N THR A 8 -10.01 -12.45 -10.95
CA THR A 8 -9.90 -11.03 -11.27
C THR A 8 -11.24 -10.36 -11.07
N LYS A 9 -11.26 -9.17 -10.46
CA LYS A 9 -12.47 -8.37 -10.31
C LYS A 9 -12.19 -6.89 -10.49
N GLU A 10 -13.07 -6.21 -11.22
CA GLU A 10 -12.94 -4.79 -11.53
C GLU A 10 -13.91 -3.93 -10.70
N PHE A 11 -13.44 -2.74 -10.34
CA PHE A 11 -14.16 -1.71 -9.59
C PHE A 11 -13.83 -0.33 -10.20
N GLY A 12 -14.42 -0.01 -11.34
CA GLY A 12 -14.08 1.20 -12.09
C GLY A 12 -12.61 1.20 -12.53
N ASN A 13 -11.81 2.13 -12.02
CA ASN A 13 -10.37 2.24 -12.32
C ASN A 13 -9.48 1.30 -11.48
N ILE A 14 -10.07 0.50 -10.61
CA ILE A 14 -9.36 -0.45 -9.76
C ILE A 14 -9.57 -1.87 -10.32
N THR A 15 -8.50 -2.62 -10.46
CA THR A 15 -8.59 -4.07 -10.70
C THR A 15 -7.91 -4.81 -9.55
N VAL A 16 -8.62 -5.76 -8.96
CA VAL A 16 -8.08 -6.65 -7.94
C VAL A 16 -7.85 -8.02 -8.54
N PHE A 17 -6.63 -8.52 -8.40
CA PHE A 17 -6.23 -9.86 -8.84
C PHE A 17 -5.91 -10.72 -7.62
N LEU A 18 -6.29 -12.00 -7.70
CA LEU A 18 -5.75 -13.08 -6.88
C LEU A 18 -4.95 -13.98 -7.81
N HIS A 19 -3.65 -14.07 -7.57
CA HIS A 19 -2.77 -14.99 -8.26
C HIS A 19 -2.48 -16.18 -7.36
N SER A 20 -2.59 -17.39 -7.91
CA SER A 20 -2.11 -18.62 -7.27
C SER A 20 -0.62 -18.75 -7.52
N LEU A 21 0.19 -18.88 -6.45
CA LEU A 21 1.65 -19.05 -6.55
C LEU A 21 2.09 -20.47 -6.14
N GLY A 22 1.14 -21.40 -6.05
CA GLY A 22 1.32 -22.74 -5.52
C GLY A 22 0.27 -23.06 -4.45
N SER A 23 0.35 -24.25 -3.84
CA SER A 23 -0.72 -24.78 -2.98
C SER A 23 -1.04 -23.91 -1.75
N PHE A 24 -0.06 -23.18 -1.22
CA PHE A 24 -0.20 -22.36 0.00
C PHE A 24 0.30 -20.92 -0.16
N CYS A 25 0.65 -20.54 -1.39
CA CYS A 25 1.24 -19.26 -1.71
C CYS A 25 0.30 -18.52 -2.65
N TYR A 26 0.08 -17.24 -2.40
CA TYR A 26 -0.82 -16.42 -3.20
C TYR A 26 -0.32 -14.99 -3.27
N ARG A 27 -0.84 -14.25 -4.24
CA ARG A 27 -0.66 -12.80 -4.34
C ARG A 27 -2.01 -12.12 -4.55
N ILE A 28 -2.40 -11.26 -3.62
CA ILE A 28 -3.50 -10.31 -3.82
C ILE A 28 -2.88 -9.03 -4.35
N GLU A 29 -3.28 -8.60 -5.54
CA GLU A 29 -2.77 -7.41 -6.19
C GLU A 29 -3.89 -6.42 -6.45
N TRP A 30 -3.66 -5.17 -6.07
CA TRP A 30 -4.46 -4.02 -6.41
C TRP A 30 -3.74 -3.22 -7.49
N TYR A 31 -4.35 -3.15 -8.67
CA TYR A 31 -3.86 -2.36 -9.80
C TYR A 31 -4.75 -1.15 -10.03
N SER A 32 -4.14 0.01 -10.24
CA SER A 32 -4.82 1.25 -10.57
C SER A 32 -4.65 1.54 -12.07
N LYS A 33 -5.72 1.38 -12.84
CA LYS A 33 -5.75 1.71 -14.28
C LYS A 33 -5.41 3.18 -14.54
N MET A 34 -5.66 4.05 -13.57
CA MET A 34 -5.45 5.49 -13.69
C MET A 34 -3.99 5.90 -13.45
N THR A 35 -3.33 5.33 -12.45
CA THR A 35 -1.93 5.67 -12.12
C THR A 35 -0.92 4.77 -12.83
N GLY A 36 -1.37 3.60 -13.31
CA GLY A 36 -0.49 2.52 -13.80
C GLY A 36 0.34 1.86 -12.70
N ALA A 37 0.11 2.20 -11.42
CA ALA A 37 0.79 1.61 -10.29
C ALA A 37 0.03 0.39 -9.75
N SER A 38 0.75 -0.52 -9.12
CA SER A 38 0.16 -1.62 -8.37
C SER A 38 0.73 -1.74 -6.97
N ILE A 39 -0.05 -2.31 -6.07
CA ILE A 39 0.43 -2.79 -4.78
C ILE A 39 -0.09 -4.20 -4.56
N SER A 40 0.78 -5.09 -4.08
CA SER A 40 0.44 -6.49 -3.90
C SER A 40 0.94 -7.02 -2.58
N LEU A 41 0.14 -7.87 -1.95
CA LEU A 41 0.53 -8.70 -0.83
C LEU A 41 0.76 -10.11 -1.35
N ALA A 42 1.96 -10.64 -1.16
CA ALA A 42 2.33 -12.01 -1.48
C ALA A 42 2.62 -12.79 -0.19
N ARG A 43 2.00 -13.97 -0.05
CA ARG A 43 2.42 -14.98 0.92
C ARG A 43 3.40 -15.91 0.22
N ILE A 44 4.66 -15.87 0.64
CA ILE A 44 5.74 -16.68 0.04
C ILE A 44 5.86 -18.03 0.73
N LYS A 45 5.61 -18.06 2.04
CA LYS A 45 5.44 -19.26 2.87
C LYS A 45 4.64 -18.89 4.12
N LYS A 46 4.26 -19.88 4.92
CA LYS A 46 3.60 -19.64 6.21
C LYS A 46 4.47 -18.70 7.07
N GLY A 47 3.88 -17.62 7.57
CA GLY A 47 4.59 -16.63 8.40
C GLY A 47 5.61 -15.77 7.64
N LYS A 48 5.60 -15.76 6.30
CA LYS A 48 6.41 -14.82 5.50
C LYS A 48 5.56 -14.16 4.42
N TYR A 49 5.31 -12.88 4.63
CA TYR A 49 4.51 -12.03 3.75
C TYR A 49 5.37 -10.88 3.24
N ILE A 50 5.17 -10.50 1.99
CA ILE A 50 5.84 -9.35 1.38
C ILE A 50 4.77 -8.48 0.75
N VAL A 51 4.79 -7.18 1.07
CA VAL A 51 3.98 -6.20 0.35
C VAL A 51 4.89 -5.40 -0.57
N ILE A 52 4.59 -5.40 -1.86
CA ILE A 52 5.37 -4.74 -2.91
C ILE A 52 4.48 -3.72 -3.60
N ARG A 53 4.97 -2.49 -3.71
CA ARG A 53 4.38 -1.45 -4.56
C ARG A 53 5.28 -1.21 -5.75
N LYS A 54 4.67 -1.29 -6.92
CA LYS A 54 5.27 -0.98 -8.21
C LYS A 54 4.70 0.31 -8.76
N TRP A 55 5.56 1.22 -9.17
CA TRP A 55 5.13 2.47 -9.80
C TRP A 55 5.05 2.32 -11.31
N ALA A 56 4.23 3.15 -11.94
CA ALA A 56 4.32 3.32 -13.38
C ALA A 56 5.70 3.90 -13.75
N ALA A 57 6.37 3.31 -14.73
CA ALA A 57 7.74 3.66 -15.12
C ALA A 57 7.92 5.17 -15.38
N ILE A 58 6.91 5.81 -15.97
CA ILE A 58 6.91 7.25 -16.27
C ILE A 58 7.05 8.15 -15.03
N ARG A 59 6.80 7.64 -13.82
CA ARG A 59 6.91 8.42 -12.59
C ARG A 59 8.33 8.55 -12.06
N GLY A 60 9.28 7.72 -12.52
CA GLY A 60 10.66 7.73 -12.00
C GLY A 60 10.75 7.49 -10.49
N LEU A 61 9.76 6.83 -9.90
CA LEU A 61 9.74 6.48 -8.48
C LEU A 61 10.29 5.07 -8.30
N THR A 62 11.09 4.90 -7.25
CA THR A 62 11.64 3.58 -6.92
C THR A 62 10.52 2.70 -6.33
N ASP A 63 10.41 1.48 -6.83
CA ASP A 63 9.55 0.45 -6.24
C ASP A 63 9.92 0.23 -4.77
N VAL A 64 8.92 -0.11 -3.96
CA VAL A 64 9.12 -0.33 -2.52
C VAL A 64 8.56 -1.68 -2.10
N SER A 65 9.27 -2.34 -1.19
CA SER A 65 8.90 -3.64 -0.65
C SER A 65 9.09 -3.66 0.86
N THR A 66 8.12 -4.22 1.57
CA THR A 66 8.16 -4.37 3.03
C THR A 66 7.83 -5.82 3.40
N GLU A 67 8.70 -6.47 4.16
CA GLU A 67 8.48 -7.83 4.67
C GLU A 67 7.73 -7.81 6.01
N PHE A 68 6.93 -8.84 6.24
CA PHE A 68 6.15 -9.04 7.45
C PHE A 68 6.15 -10.52 7.84
N ASP A 69 6.22 -10.78 9.14
CA ASP A 69 6.06 -12.10 9.75
C ASP A 69 4.59 -12.41 10.12
N ARG A 70 3.78 -11.35 10.27
CA ARG A 70 2.36 -11.44 10.64
C ARG A 70 1.43 -11.07 9.48
N ALA A 71 0.51 -11.99 9.17
CA ALA A 71 -0.45 -11.86 8.08
C ALA A 71 -1.32 -10.59 8.19
N ASN A 72 -1.82 -10.30 9.40
CA ASN A 72 -2.68 -9.15 9.65
C ASN A 72 -1.95 -7.81 9.43
N GLN A 73 -0.69 -7.70 9.84
CA GLN A 73 0.12 -6.50 9.65
C GLN A 73 0.40 -6.27 8.16
N ALA A 74 0.77 -7.33 7.43
CA ALA A 74 0.96 -7.28 5.98
C ALA A 74 -0.32 -6.83 5.26
N PHE A 75 -1.46 -7.39 5.65
CA PHE A 75 -2.73 -7.09 5.01
C PHE A 75 -3.24 -5.66 5.32
N ILE A 76 -3.08 -5.20 6.56
CA ILE A 76 -3.35 -3.80 6.91
C ILE A 76 -2.41 -2.86 6.13
N HIS A 77 -1.13 -3.23 5.99
CA HIS A 77 -0.17 -2.47 5.19
C HIS A 77 -0.61 -2.35 3.73
N LEU A 78 -1.06 -3.45 3.11
CA LEU A 78 -1.66 -3.43 1.78
C LEU A 78 -2.80 -2.41 1.70
N LEU A 79 -3.83 -2.55 2.56
CA LEU A 79 -5.03 -1.71 2.52
C LEU A 79 -4.79 -0.22 2.80
N ASN A 80 -3.81 0.09 3.67
CA ASN A 80 -3.41 1.46 3.97
C ASN A 80 -2.63 2.10 2.83
N ASN A 81 -2.06 1.27 1.95
CA ASN A 81 -1.23 1.71 0.85
C ASN A 81 -1.89 1.52 -0.50
N VAL A 82 -3.15 1.08 -0.65
CA VAL A 82 -3.78 1.06 -1.98
C VAL A 82 -4.01 2.47 -2.52
N ASP A 83 -3.99 2.60 -3.84
CA ASP A 83 -4.31 3.85 -4.53
C ASP A 83 -5.80 4.17 -4.38
N VAL A 84 -6.10 5.35 -3.85
CA VAL A 84 -7.48 5.86 -3.66
C VAL A 84 -7.77 7.10 -4.51
N VAL A 85 -6.89 7.42 -5.46
CA VAL A 85 -6.94 8.69 -6.21
C VAL A 85 -8.10 8.69 -7.21
N LYS A 86 -8.97 9.71 -7.13
CA LYS A 86 -10.10 9.97 -8.05
C LYS A 86 -11.09 8.80 -8.21
N GLY A 87 -11.11 7.84 -7.27
CA GLY A 87 -12.14 6.80 -7.21
C GLY A 87 -13.36 7.29 -6.43
N LYS A 88 -14.55 6.81 -6.80
CA LYS A 88 -15.74 6.97 -5.95
C LYS A 88 -15.51 6.20 -4.65
N ASP A 89 -15.77 6.82 -3.50
CA ASP A 89 -15.48 6.22 -2.19
C ASP A 89 -16.16 4.84 -2.04
N ASP A 90 -17.39 4.67 -2.53
CA ASP A 90 -18.10 3.38 -2.52
C ASP A 90 -17.37 2.28 -3.29
N LEU A 91 -16.77 2.60 -4.44
CA LEU A 91 -15.99 1.65 -5.24
C LEU A 91 -14.69 1.26 -4.53
N ILE A 92 -14.04 2.22 -3.87
CA ILE A 92 -12.83 1.97 -3.07
C ILE A 92 -13.17 1.05 -1.90
N VAL A 93 -14.27 1.31 -1.19
CA VAL A 93 -14.75 0.47 -0.08
C VAL A 93 -15.09 -0.93 -0.58
N ALA A 94 -15.82 -1.06 -1.70
CA ALA A 94 -16.16 -2.35 -2.29
C ALA A 94 -14.92 -3.16 -2.72
N ALA A 95 -13.92 -2.50 -3.33
CA ALA A 95 -12.66 -3.13 -3.70
C ALA A 95 -11.86 -3.58 -2.47
N LYS A 96 -11.77 -2.74 -1.43
CA LYS A 96 -11.11 -3.10 -0.16
C LYS A 96 -11.83 -4.28 0.51
N GLN A 97 -13.15 -4.28 0.54
CA GLN A 97 -13.95 -5.41 1.04
C GLN A 97 -13.68 -6.69 0.25
N HIS A 98 -13.54 -6.58 -1.07
CA HIS A 98 -13.20 -7.72 -1.90
C HIS A 98 -11.81 -8.28 -1.55
N CYS A 99 -10.80 -7.42 -1.36
CA CYS A 99 -9.50 -7.84 -0.85
C CYS A 99 -9.60 -8.54 0.51
N VAL A 100 -10.44 -8.05 1.43
CA VAL A 100 -10.68 -8.68 2.74
C VAL A 100 -11.22 -10.10 2.56
N ASN A 101 -12.20 -10.27 1.67
CA ASN A 101 -12.79 -11.58 1.41
C ASN A 101 -11.79 -12.55 0.78
N LEU A 102 -10.99 -12.09 -0.19
CA LEU A 102 -9.94 -12.90 -0.82
C LEU A 102 -8.88 -13.32 0.21
N PHE A 103 -8.45 -12.39 1.07
CA PHE A 103 -7.49 -12.66 2.12
C PHE A 103 -8.05 -13.65 3.15
N ALA A 104 -9.26 -13.42 3.65
CA ALA A 104 -9.91 -14.31 4.61
C ALA A 104 -10.05 -15.74 4.04
N LYS A 105 -10.51 -15.88 2.79
CA LYS A 105 -10.60 -17.17 2.10
C LYS A 105 -9.23 -17.84 1.97
N SER A 106 -8.20 -17.10 1.56
CA SER A 106 -6.84 -17.63 1.33
C SER A 106 -6.13 -18.02 2.64
N GLU A 107 -6.46 -17.36 3.75
CA GLU A 107 -5.94 -17.67 5.08
C GLU A 107 -6.82 -18.65 5.87
N GLY A 108 -7.93 -19.16 5.30
CA GLY A 108 -8.84 -20.08 5.97
C GLY A 108 -9.61 -19.45 7.14
N LEU A 109 -9.80 -18.13 7.12
CA LEU A 109 -10.52 -17.36 8.13
C LEU A 109 -12.01 -17.27 7.78
N LYS A 110 -12.84 -17.03 8.80
CA LYS A 110 -14.27 -16.76 8.59
C LYS A 110 -14.45 -15.47 7.77
N PRO A 111 -15.45 -15.41 6.87
CA PRO A 111 -15.77 -14.18 6.15
C PRO A 111 -16.03 -13.01 7.11
N ILE A 112 -15.48 -11.84 6.77
CA ILE A 112 -15.65 -10.61 7.57
C ILE A 112 -16.70 -9.74 6.89
N SER A 113 -17.88 -9.64 7.50
CA SER A 113 -19.03 -8.92 6.91
C SER A 113 -18.94 -7.39 7.02
N LYS A 114 -18.25 -6.87 8.04
CA LYS A 114 -18.07 -5.43 8.29
C LYS A 114 -16.64 -5.12 8.79
N PRO A 115 -15.61 -5.25 7.94
CA PRO A 115 -14.26 -4.89 8.32
C PRO A 115 -14.17 -3.38 8.58
N SER A 116 -13.47 -3.00 9.64
CA SER A 116 -13.02 -1.61 9.79
C SER A 116 -11.96 -1.36 8.71
N LEU A 117 -12.29 -0.51 7.75
CA LEU A 117 -11.43 -0.15 6.63
C LEU A 117 -10.88 1.27 6.86
N PRO A 118 -9.81 1.44 7.65
CA PRO A 118 -9.24 2.76 7.88
C PRO A 118 -8.81 3.40 6.56
N LYS A 119 -9.00 4.72 6.49
CA LYS A 119 -8.47 5.59 5.43
C LYS A 119 -7.43 6.50 6.10
N PRO A 120 -6.15 6.09 6.16
CA PRO A 120 -5.11 6.94 6.73
C PRO A 120 -5.11 8.31 6.07
N ARG A 121 -4.89 9.37 6.86
CA ARG A 121 -4.88 10.77 6.39
C ARG A 121 -4.02 10.98 5.13
N LEU A 122 -2.89 10.30 5.05
CA LEU A 122 -1.92 10.43 3.97
C LEU A 122 -2.13 9.43 2.82
N GLN A 123 -3.12 8.53 2.89
CA GLN A 123 -3.34 7.52 1.85
C GLN A 123 -3.59 8.16 0.47
N GLY A 124 -4.37 9.25 0.43
CA GLY A 124 -4.62 9.99 -0.81
C GLY A 124 -3.43 10.80 -1.34
N ALA A 125 -2.33 10.87 -0.58
CA ALA A 125 -1.09 11.55 -0.94
C ALA A 125 0.00 10.60 -1.42
N ILE A 126 -0.22 9.28 -1.40
CA ILE A 126 0.72 8.29 -1.93
C ILE A 126 0.95 8.59 -3.42
N GLY A 127 2.23 8.66 -3.81
CA GLY A 127 2.66 9.04 -5.15
C GLY A 127 2.54 10.53 -5.46
N LYS A 128 2.39 11.40 -4.45
CA LYS A 128 2.35 12.87 -4.59
C LYS A 128 3.44 13.53 -3.74
N GLN A 129 3.70 14.80 -4.05
CA GLN A 129 4.60 15.64 -3.28
C GLN A 129 4.03 15.89 -1.88
N VAL A 130 4.88 15.77 -0.89
CA VAL A 130 4.59 16.08 0.52
C VAL A 130 5.74 16.88 1.11
N VAL A 131 5.44 17.66 2.15
CA VAL A 131 6.44 18.37 2.95
C VAL A 131 6.50 17.76 4.34
N VAL A 132 7.70 17.72 4.90
CA VAL A 132 7.96 17.28 6.26
C VAL A 132 8.34 18.48 7.10
N LYS A 133 7.68 18.65 8.25
CA LYS A 133 7.96 19.74 9.18
C LYS A 133 8.59 19.25 10.48
N SER A 134 9.50 20.06 11.02
CA SER A 134 10.07 19.87 12.35
C SER A 134 8.99 19.97 13.42
N ARG A 135 9.09 19.13 14.45
CA ARG A 135 8.24 19.23 15.64
C ARG A 135 8.62 20.43 16.52
N LEU A 136 9.86 20.92 16.41
CA LEU A 136 10.43 21.92 17.31
C LEU A 136 10.15 23.38 16.87
N GLY A 137 9.66 23.60 15.65
CA GLY A 137 9.44 24.96 15.15
C GLY A 137 8.59 25.09 13.89
N ASN A 138 7.90 24.02 13.46
CA ASN A 138 7.06 24.00 12.25
C ASN A 138 7.79 24.40 10.96
N SER A 139 9.12 24.44 10.96
CA SER A 139 9.96 24.66 9.79
C SER A 139 9.96 23.43 8.90
N GLN A 140 10.04 23.64 7.58
CA GLN A 140 10.22 22.55 6.64
C GLN A 140 11.63 21.95 6.82
N ILE A 141 11.70 20.63 6.96
CA ILE A 141 12.96 19.88 7.12
C ILE A 141 13.23 18.94 5.94
N ALA A 142 12.18 18.55 5.22
CA ALA A 142 12.33 17.77 3.99
C ALA A 142 11.12 17.98 3.09
N GLN A 143 11.29 17.67 1.82
CA GLN A 143 10.24 17.65 0.83
C GLN A 143 10.55 16.51 -0.15
N GLY A 144 9.51 15.83 -0.63
CA GLY A 144 9.68 14.69 -1.51
C GLY A 144 8.38 14.01 -1.90
N MET A 145 8.50 12.88 -2.58
CA MET A 145 7.38 12.07 -3.03
C MET A 145 7.04 10.99 -1.99
N LEU A 146 5.79 10.96 -1.52
CA LEU A 146 5.34 9.95 -0.56
C LEU A 146 5.27 8.57 -1.24
N LEU A 147 6.07 7.61 -0.80
CA LEU A 147 6.14 6.29 -1.39
C LEU A 147 5.16 5.31 -0.75
N GLN A 148 5.18 5.20 0.57
CA GLN A 148 4.30 4.32 1.34
C GLN A 148 4.16 4.77 2.80
N LEU A 149 3.14 4.25 3.47
CA LEU A 149 2.88 4.37 4.90
C LEU A 149 3.28 3.06 5.57
N ILE A 150 4.18 3.11 6.56
CA ILE A 150 4.65 1.95 7.32
C ILE A 150 4.30 2.20 8.79
N GLY A 151 3.20 1.62 9.27
CA GLY A 151 2.70 1.86 10.62
C GLY A 151 2.42 3.35 10.86
N ASN A 152 3.15 3.97 11.80
CA ASN A 152 3.06 5.40 12.10
C ASN A 152 4.07 6.28 11.33
N GLN A 153 4.83 5.69 10.41
CA GLN A 153 5.82 6.38 9.58
C GLN A 153 5.35 6.47 8.12
N ALA A 154 5.92 7.45 7.42
CA ALA A 154 5.79 7.68 6.00
C ALA A 154 7.19 7.56 5.39
N GLU A 155 7.33 6.68 4.41
CA GLU A 155 8.56 6.58 3.61
C GLU A 155 8.45 7.51 2.41
N ILE A 156 9.43 8.39 2.25
CA ILE A 156 9.44 9.48 1.28
C ILE A 156 10.72 9.35 0.44
N GLN A 157 10.57 9.46 -0.88
CA GLN A 157 11.70 9.73 -1.78
C GLN A 157 11.97 11.24 -1.71
N VAL A 158 12.95 11.65 -0.90
CA VAL A 158 13.25 13.07 -0.69
C VAL A 158 13.86 13.69 -1.94
N ASN A 159 13.65 14.98 -2.12
CA ASN A 159 14.32 15.73 -3.17
C ASN A 159 15.84 15.81 -2.91
N PRO A 160 16.68 16.00 -3.94
CA PRO A 160 18.14 16.02 -3.81
C PRO A 160 18.68 16.96 -2.74
N GLU A 161 18.09 18.14 -2.58
CA GLU A 161 18.48 19.16 -1.59
C GLU A 161 18.24 18.75 -0.13
N HIS A 162 17.43 17.71 0.11
CA HIS A 162 17.08 17.19 1.43
C HIS A 162 17.64 15.78 1.67
N ILE A 163 18.58 15.31 0.84
CA ILE A 163 19.23 14.00 1.03
C ILE A 163 20.18 14.08 2.22
N GLU A 164 19.83 13.40 3.31
CA GLU A 164 20.72 13.20 4.46
C GLU A 164 21.48 11.88 4.29
N ALA A 165 22.79 11.90 4.55
CA ALA A 165 23.66 10.72 4.50
C ALA A 165 23.59 9.91 3.17
N GLY A 166 23.31 10.57 2.05
CA GLY A 166 23.15 9.91 0.74
C GLY A 166 21.88 9.06 0.61
N GLN A 167 20.97 9.10 1.59
CA GLN A 167 19.75 8.32 1.57
C GLN A 167 18.61 9.06 0.86
N LEU A 168 18.33 8.65 -0.38
CA LEU A 168 17.20 9.16 -1.17
C LEU A 168 15.84 8.79 -0.56
N ARG A 169 15.75 7.64 0.12
CA ARG A 169 14.52 7.19 0.80
C ARG A 169 14.68 7.34 2.30
N GLN A 170 13.82 8.15 2.89
CA GLN A 170 13.86 8.45 4.32
C GLN A 170 12.47 8.25 4.94
N LYS A 171 12.47 7.91 6.23
CA LYS A 171 11.23 7.66 6.99
C LYS A 171 11.00 8.76 8.00
N PHE A 172 9.79 9.32 7.96
CA PHE A 172 9.37 10.37 8.88
C PHE A 172 8.09 9.94 9.59
N TYR A 173 7.85 10.44 10.80
CA TYR A 173 6.56 10.18 11.44
C TYR A 173 5.43 10.82 10.63
N THR A 174 4.33 10.08 10.42
CA THR A 174 3.18 10.57 9.64
C THR A 174 2.61 11.88 10.17
N LYS A 175 2.73 12.17 11.48
CA LYS A 175 2.31 13.46 12.07
C LYS A 175 3.14 14.67 11.61
N GLN A 176 4.34 14.45 11.09
CA GLN A 176 5.23 15.49 10.56
C GLN A 176 5.01 15.75 9.07
N VAL A 177 4.26 14.91 8.38
CA VAL A 177 4.11 14.95 6.92
C VAL A 177 2.80 15.63 6.54
N PHE A 178 2.88 16.64 5.68
CA PHE A 178 1.77 17.42 5.21
C PHE A 178 1.65 17.30 3.69
N ILE A 179 0.39 17.28 3.23
CA ILE A 179 0.07 17.28 1.81
C ILE A 179 0.31 18.70 1.32
N CYS A 180 1.04 18.86 0.21
CA CYS A 180 1.23 20.16 -0.43
C CYS A 180 -0.08 20.68 -1.02
#